data_AF-A0A0F9TNQ1-F1
#
_entry.id   AF-A0A0F9TNQ1-F1
#
_cell.length_a   1.000
_cell.length_b   1.000
_cell.length_c   1.000
_cell.angle_alpha   90.00
_cell.angle_beta   90.00
_cell.angle_gamma   90.00
#
_symmetry.space_group_name_H-M   'P 1'
#
loop_
_entity.id
_entity.type
_entity.pdbx_description
1 polymer ?
#
loop_
_entity_poly.entity_id
_entity_poly.type
_entity_poly.pdbx_seq_one_letter_code
_entity_poly.pdbx_strand_id
1 'polypeptide(L)'
;MSKIISGFPGIGKSYYKQDANSLRVADSDSGSFSWEKPGIRHPDFPQNYMEHIKVLIPITDLIFVSSHKVVRDALVSNELYFTLVIPDISLKEEYIKRYIDRDNDSKFINFIESNWNSFINEMLTQKGCEIAQLKSGEYLSNYLESL
;
A
#
# COMPACT_ATOMS: atom_id res chain seq x y z
N MET A 1 9.74 -6.85 -15.74
CA MET A 1 10.02 -5.68 -14.87
C MET A 1 9.05 -5.75 -13.71
N SER A 2 9.50 -5.58 -12.46
CA SER A 2 8.60 -5.69 -11.29
C SER A 2 7.43 -4.74 -11.38
N LYS A 3 6.25 -5.20 -10.97
CA LYS A 3 5.10 -4.33 -10.70
C LYS A 3 5.19 -3.80 -9.27
N ILE A 4 5.04 -2.49 -9.08
CA ILE A 4 4.96 -1.86 -7.76
C ILE A 4 3.50 -1.55 -7.47
N ILE A 5 2.98 -2.05 -6.34
CA ILE A 5 1.63 -1.77 -5.88
C ILE A 5 1.69 -1.02 -4.55
N SER A 6 1.25 0.24 -4.58
CA SER A 6 0.98 1.03 -3.39
C SER A 6 -0.44 0.74 -2.94
N GLY A 7 -0.61 0.10 -1.79
CA GLY A 7 -1.92 -0.44 -1.39
C GLY A 7 -2.45 0.16 -0.10
N PHE A 8 -3.72 0.56 -0.09
CA PHE A 8 -4.40 0.96 1.14
C PHE A 8 -4.40 -0.16 2.19
N PRO A 9 -4.46 0.12 3.51
CA PRO A 9 -4.66 -0.94 4.50
C PRO A 9 -5.94 -1.75 4.23
N GLY A 10 -5.96 -3.03 4.59
CA GLY A 10 -7.16 -3.87 4.45
C GLY A 10 -7.46 -4.42 3.04
N ILE A 11 -6.70 -4.05 2.01
CA ILE A 11 -6.91 -4.58 0.64
C ILE A 11 -6.44 -6.04 0.45
N GLY A 12 -5.75 -6.63 1.43
CA GLY A 12 -5.28 -8.02 1.37
C GLY A 12 -3.82 -8.25 0.98
N LYS A 13 -2.96 -7.21 0.96
CA LYS A 13 -1.50 -7.34 0.65
C LYS A 13 -0.82 -8.53 1.34
N SER A 14 -0.87 -8.59 2.67
CA SER A 14 -0.18 -9.64 3.45
C SER A 14 -0.83 -11.03 3.36
N TYR A 15 -2.07 -11.10 2.85
CA TYR A 15 -2.76 -12.38 2.55
C TYR A 15 -2.53 -12.85 1.13
N TYR A 16 -1.97 -12.00 0.27
CA TYR A 16 -1.45 -12.42 -1.01
C TYR A 16 -0.18 -13.24 -0.75
N LYS A 17 -0.38 -14.47 -0.28
CA LYS A 17 0.65 -15.48 -0.08
C LYS A 17 0.53 -16.49 -1.20
N GLN A 18 1.67 -16.70 -1.84
CA GLN A 18 1.80 -17.54 -3.00
C GLN A 18 1.88 -19.00 -2.57
N ASP A 19 0.98 -19.80 -3.10
CA ASP A 19 1.25 -21.22 -3.34
C ASP A 19 0.88 -21.67 -4.76
N ALA A 20 0.36 -20.77 -5.61
CA ALA A 20 -0.16 -21.14 -6.94
C ALA A 20 0.65 -20.63 -8.15
N ASN A 21 1.37 -19.50 -8.07
CA ASN A 21 1.78 -18.74 -9.28
C ASN A 21 3.29 -18.47 -9.49
N SER A 22 4.21 -19.05 -8.70
CA SER A 22 5.68 -18.95 -8.90
C SER A 22 6.33 -17.54 -8.95
N LEU A 23 5.57 -16.45 -8.74
CA LEU A 23 6.14 -15.09 -8.72
C LEU A 23 7.09 -14.90 -7.52
N ARG A 24 7.89 -13.85 -7.50
CA ARG A 24 8.68 -13.42 -6.35
C ARG A 24 8.06 -12.14 -5.81
N VAL A 25 7.38 -12.24 -4.67
CA VAL A 25 6.66 -11.12 -4.05
C VAL A 25 7.45 -10.57 -2.88
N ALA A 26 7.61 -9.25 -2.82
CA ALA A 26 8.14 -8.55 -1.65
C ALA A 26 7.06 -7.66 -1.02
N ASP A 27 6.68 -7.93 0.22
CA ASP A 27 5.85 -7.02 1.04
C ASP A 27 6.76 -6.11 1.85
N SER A 28 7.02 -4.89 1.33
CA SER A 28 8.01 -3.97 1.89
C SER A 28 7.32 -2.91 2.75
N ASP A 29 7.32 -3.11 4.07
CA ASP A 29 6.74 -2.15 5.01
C ASP A 29 7.66 -0.92 5.20
N SER A 30 7.14 0.27 4.85
CA SER A 30 7.81 1.55 5.07
C SER A 30 8.14 1.84 6.54
N GLY A 31 7.46 1.19 7.50
CA GLY A 31 7.67 1.37 8.93
C GLY A 31 9.12 1.06 9.35
N SER A 32 9.72 0.02 8.77
CA SER A 32 11.10 -0.39 9.03
C SER A 32 12.16 0.62 8.56
N PHE A 33 11.78 1.58 7.70
CA PHE A 33 12.65 2.63 7.17
C PHE A 33 12.32 4.01 7.74
N SER A 34 11.17 4.13 8.41
CA SER A 34 10.57 5.40 8.79
C SER A 34 11.17 6.04 10.03
N TRP A 35 11.80 5.25 10.91
CA TRP A 35 12.14 5.65 12.26
C TRP A 35 13.60 5.35 12.56
N GLU A 36 14.31 6.32 13.11
CA GLU A 36 15.63 6.08 13.70
C GLU A 36 15.49 5.52 15.13
N LYS A 37 14.53 6.07 15.88
CA LYS A 37 14.14 5.65 17.24
C LYS A 37 12.63 5.84 17.40
N PRO A 38 11.97 5.22 18.40
CA PRO A 38 10.55 5.47 18.66
C PRO A 38 10.24 6.97 18.76
N GLY A 39 9.38 7.45 17.85
CA GLY A 39 8.99 8.87 17.76
C GLY A 39 9.97 9.80 17.04
N ILE A 40 11.15 9.31 16.62
CA ILE A 40 12.15 10.10 15.89
C ILE A 40 12.23 9.60 14.44
N ARG A 41 11.85 10.46 13.50
CA ARG A 41 11.87 10.14 12.06
C ARG A 41 13.31 9.87 11.60
N HIS A 42 13.48 8.84 10.78
CA HIS A 42 14.77 8.62 10.11
C HIS A 42 15.06 9.80 9.16
N PRO A 43 16.25 10.43 9.24
CA PRO A 43 16.56 11.63 8.45
C PRO A 43 16.51 11.37 6.94
N ASP A 44 16.91 10.17 6.51
CA ASP A 44 16.90 9.79 5.09
C ASP A 44 15.54 9.30 4.57
N PHE A 45 14.51 9.25 5.41
CA PHE A 45 13.19 8.84 4.92
C PHE A 45 12.55 9.96 4.09
N PRO A 46 11.97 9.70 2.90
CA PRO A 46 11.70 8.38 2.29
C PRO A 46 12.80 7.83 1.35
N GLN A 47 13.92 8.53 1.16
CA GLN A 47 14.94 8.14 0.17
C GLN A 47 15.57 6.78 0.48
N ASN A 48 15.89 6.48 1.74
CA ASN A 48 16.40 5.16 2.14
C ASN A 48 15.46 4.02 1.72
N TYR A 49 14.15 4.25 1.78
CA TYR A 49 13.12 3.32 1.36
C TYR A 49 13.03 3.22 -0.17
N MET A 50 13.19 4.33 -0.91
CA MET A 50 13.25 4.30 -2.38
C MET A 50 14.45 3.51 -2.89
N GLU A 51 15.62 3.66 -2.27
CA GLU A 51 16.81 2.87 -2.64
C GLU A 51 16.59 1.37 -2.36
N HIS A 52 15.94 1.02 -1.25
CA HIS A 52 15.55 -0.36 -1.00
C HIS A 52 14.59 -0.90 -2.07
N ILE A 53 13.58 -0.15 -2.48
CA ILE A 53 12.65 -0.55 -3.56
C ILE A 53 13.42 -0.78 -4.86
N LYS A 54 14.35 0.11 -5.24
CA LYS A 54 15.16 -0.05 -6.46
C LYS A 54 15.99 -1.33 -6.46
N VAL A 55 16.50 -1.75 -5.29
CA VAL A 55 17.21 -3.04 -5.14
C VAL A 55 16.28 -4.24 -5.32
N LEU A 56 15.00 -4.14 -4.95
CA LEU A 56 14.01 -5.21 -5.13
C LEU A 56 13.57 -5.38 -6.59
N ILE A 57 13.53 -4.31 -7.39
CA ILE A 57 13.05 -4.32 -8.79
C ILE A 57 13.71 -5.40 -9.67
N PRO A 58 15.03 -5.63 -9.67
CA PRO A 58 15.61 -6.69 -10.52
C PRO A 58 15.33 -8.11 -10.02
N ILE A 59 14.95 -8.29 -8.75
CA ILE A 59 14.88 -9.61 -8.09
C ILE A 59 13.48 -10.03 -7.65
N THR A 60 12.47 -9.23 -7.97
CA THR A 60 11.06 -9.52 -7.67
C THR A 60 10.25 -9.46 -8.95
N ASP A 61 9.01 -9.92 -8.87
CA ASP A 61 8.01 -9.73 -9.92
C ASP A 61 6.92 -8.76 -9.44
N LEU A 62 6.71 -8.69 -8.11
CA LEU A 62 5.72 -7.83 -7.47
C LEU A 62 6.28 -7.26 -6.16
N ILE A 63 6.13 -5.95 -5.96
CA ILE A 63 6.55 -5.25 -4.75
C ILE A 63 5.33 -4.53 -4.18
N PHE A 64 4.96 -4.85 -2.95
CA PHE A 64 3.97 -4.12 -2.19
C PHE A 64 4.63 -3.05 -1.36
N VAL A 65 4.07 -1.84 -1.42
CA VAL A 65 4.54 -0.67 -0.69
C VAL A 65 3.38 0.03 0.00
N SER A 66 3.71 0.88 0.97
CA SER A 66 2.72 1.68 1.70
C SER A 66 1.98 2.67 0.80
N SER A 67 0.73 2.98 1.15
CA SER A 67 -0.09 4.02 0.51
C SER A 67 0.11 5.42 1.10
N HIS A 68 1.06 5.63 2.02
CA HIS A 68 1.30 6.96 2.58
C HIS A 68 1.69 7.98 1.49
N LYS A 69 1.14 9.20 1.57
CA LYS A 69 1.41 10.27 0.61
C LYS A 69 2.90 10.49 0.32
N VAL A 70 3.71 10.59 1.38
CA VAL A 70 5.17 10.78 1.29
C VAL A 70 5.88 9.66 0.50
N VAL A 71 5.38 8.43 0.57
CA VAL A 71 5.91 7.30 -0.21
C VAL A 71 5.51 7.43 -1.67
N ARG A 72 4.24 7.73 -1.95
CA ARG A 72 3.73 7.87 -3.32
C ARG A 72 4.39 9.04 -4.05
N ASP A 73 4.55 10.18 -3.38
CA ASP A 73 5.25 11.34 -3.95
C ASP A 73 6.73 11.02 -4.24
N ALA A 74 7.38 10.22 -3.39
CA ALA A 74 8.75 9.78 -3.60
C ALA A 74 8.88 8.79 -4.77
N LEU A 75 7.92 7.88 -4.95
CA LEU A 75 7.86 6.99 -6.12
C LEU A 75 7.80 7.81 -7.42
N VAL A 76 6.89 8.78 -7.49
CA VAL A 76 6.76 9.68 -8.65
C VAL A 76 8.05 10.45 -8.89
N SER A 77 8.65 11.03 -7.85
CA SER A 77 9.87 11.83 -7.96
C SER A 77 11.10 11.02 -8.39
N ASN A 78 11.09 9.70 -8.15
CA ASN A 78 12.12 8.77 -8.61
C ASN A 78 11.75 8.08 -9.93
N GLU A 79 10.69 8.53 -10.62
CA GLU A 79 10.20 7.97 -11.88
C GLU A 79 9.86 6.47 -11.78
N LEU A 80 9.48 6.02 -10.58
CA LEU A 80 9.06 4.64 -10.32
C LEU A 80 7.55 4.53 -10.54
N TYR A 81 7.16 4.01 -11.71
CA TYR A 81 5.75 3.79 -12.02
C TYR A 81 5.14 2.73 -11.11
N PHE A 82 3.91 2.97 -10.63
CA PHE A 82 3.21 2.09 -9.71
C PHE A 82 1.69 2.16 -9.94
N THR A 83 0.99 1.13 -9.43
CA THR A 83 -0.46 1.16 -9.27
C THR A 83 -0.80 1.48 -7.82
N LEU A 84 -1.66 2.48 -7.62
CA LEU A 84 -2.29 2.80 -6.35
C LEU A 84 -3.62 2.04 -6.23
N VAL A 85 -3.65 1.01 -5.38
CA VAL A 85 -4.84 0.19 -5.14
C VAL A 85 -5.53 0.66 -3.87
N ILE A 86 -6.77 1.14 -4.02
CA ILE A 86 -7.57 1.75 -2.95
C ILE A 86 -8.99 1.18 -2.94
N PRO A 87 -9.69 1.21 -1.80
CA PRO A 87 -11.13 0.97 -1.78
C PRO A 87 -11.91 2.08 -2.47
N ASP A 88 -13.07 1.72 -3.02
CA ASP A 88 -14.14 2.67 -3.29
C ASP A 88 -14.54 3.40 -1.99
N ILE A 89 -14.77 4.71 -2.07
CA ILE A 89 -15.03 5.57 -0.91
C ILE A 89 -16.28 5.14 -0.13
N SER A 90 -17.24 4.47 -0.78
CA SER A 90 -18.46 3.98 -0.15
C SER A 90 -18.23 2.78 0.80
N LEU A 91 -17.06 2.14 0.77
CA LEU A 91 -16.79 0.88 1.49
C LEU A 91 -16.24 1.05 2.90
N LYS A 92 -16.48 2.20 3.56
CA LYS A 92 -15.97 2.47 4.92
C LYS A 92 -16.32 1.33 5.88
N GLU A 93 -17.60 1.00 5.98
CA GLU A 93 -18.09 0.00 6.93
C GLU A 93 -17.49 -1.39 6.67
N GLU A 94 -17.35 -1.77 5.40
CA GLU A 94 -16.75 -3.04 5.02
C GLU A 94 -15.29 -3.13 5.48
N TYR A 95 -14.50 -2.07 5.25
CA TYR A 95 -13.09 -2.07 5.65
C TYR A 95 -12.91 -1.97 7.16
N ILE A 96 -13.75 -1.20 7.87
CA ILE A 96 -13.75 -1.20 9.33
C ILE A 96 -14.04 -2.61 9.86
N LYS A 97 -15.02 -3.31 9.29
CA LYS A 97 -15.30 -4.71 9.63
C LYS A 97 -14.09 -5.61 9.34
N ARG A 98 -13.41 -5.46 8.20
CA ARG A 98 -12.18 -6.21 7.89
C ARG A 98 -11.09 -6.01 8.94
N TYR A 99 -10.94 -4.80 9.51
CA TYR A 99 -9.96 -4.54 10.57
C TYR A 99 -10.36 -5.16 11.90
N ILE A 100 -11.64 -5.07 12.27
CA ILE A 100 -12.18 -5.72 13.49
C ILE A 100 -12.01 -7.24 13.40
N ASP A 101 -12.39 -7.85 12.28
CA ASP A 101 -12.28 -9.29 12.06
C ASP A 101 -10.82 -9.79 12.07
N ARG A 102 -9.85 -8.88 11.88
CA ARG A 102 -8.39 -9.14 11.94
C ARG A 102 -7.75 -8.79 13.28
N ASP A 103 -8.55 -8.41 14.28
CA ASP A 103 -8.08 -8.02 15.61
C ASP A 103 -7.07 -6.85 15.57
N ASN A 104 -7.25 -5.92 14.63
CA ASN A 104 -6.49 -4.68 14.62
C ASN A 104 -6.86 -3.83 15.85
N ASP A 105 -5.89 -3.11 16.40
CA ASP A 105 -6.11 -2.32 17.61
C ASP A 105 -7.08 -1.14 17.38
N SER A 106 -7.79 -0.75 18.45
CA SER A 106 -8.81 0.30 18.38
C SER A 106 -8.27 1.67 17.99
N LYS A 107 -7.00 2.00 18.29
CA LYS A 107 -6.42 3.29 17.88
C LYS A 107 -6.22 3.32 16.37
N PHE A 108 -5.74 2.23 15.79
CA PHE A 108 -5.62 2.08 14.34
C PHE A 108 -6.98 2.18 13.65
N ILE A 109 -7.99 1.43 14.14
CA ILE A 109 -9.34 1.45 13.56
C ILE A 109 -9.93 2.86 13.61
N ASN A 110 -9.89 3.51 14.77
CA ASN A 110 -10.40 4.88 14.94
C ASN A 110 -9.66 5.89 14.04
N PHE A 111 -8.35 5.71 13.86
CA PHE A 111 -7.55 6.55 12.98
C PHE A 111 -7.99 6.41 11.52
N ILE A 112 -8.17 5.18 11.03
CA ILE A 112 -8.66 4.96 9.66
C ILE A 112 -10.09 5.46 9.51
N GLU A 113 -10.98 5.16 10.46
CA GLU A 113 -12.38 5.57 10.39
C GLU A 113 -12.52 7.10 10.31
N SER A 114 -11.82 7.82 11.19
CA SER A 114 -11.91 9.28 11.26
C SER A 114 -11.32 9.98 10.03
N ASN A 115 -10.42 9.31 9.31
CA ASN A 115 -9.73 9.87 8.15
C ASN A 115 -10.14 9.24 6.81
N TRP A 116 -11.07 8.30 6.79
CA TRP A 116 -11.42 7.47 5.62
C TRP A 116 -11.65 8.29 4.35
N ASN A 117 -12.62 9.22 4.39
CA ASN A 117 -12.95 10.06 3.24
C ASN A 117 -11.77 10.95 2.83
N SER A 118 -11.04 11.49 3.80
CA SER A 118 -9.88 12.36 3.55
C SER A 118 -8.78 11.60 2.80
N PHE A 119 -8.42 10.42 3.27
CA PHE A 119 -7.39 9.58 2.66
C PHE A 119 -7.77 9.13 1.25
N ILE A 120 -9.00 8.67 1.05
CA ILE A 120 -9.43 8.19 -0.28
C ILE A 120 -9.51 9.34 -1.27
N ASN A 121 -10.10 10.48 -0.89
CA ASN A 121 -10.15 11.65 -1.76
C ASN A 121 -8.74 12.17 -2.10
N GLU A 122 -7.82 12.18 -1.13
CA GLU A 122 -6.42 12.55 -1.38
C GLU A 122 -5.76 11.61 -2.40
N MET A 123 -5.92 10.30 -2.22
CA MET A 123 -5.37 9.28 -3.13
C MET A 123 -5.98 9.34 -4.53
N LEU A 124 -7.27 9.66 -4.67
CA LEU A 124 -7.94 9.85 -5.97
C LEU A 124 -7.37 11.04 -6.76
N THR A 125 -6.71 11.99 -6.10
CA THR A 125 -6.05 13.12 -6.77
C THR A 125 -4.58 12.85 -7.13
N GLN A 126 -4.04 11.68 -6.76
CA GLN A 126 -2.66 11.31 -7.06
C GLN A 126 -2.42 11.31 -8.58
N LYS A 127 -1.30 11.93 -8.99
CA LYS A 127 -0.79 11.89 -10.37
C LYS A 127 0.48 11.05 -10.44
N GLY A 128 0.84 10.62 -11.64
CA GLY A 128 2.06 9.84 -11.89
C GLY A 128 1.94 8.34 -11.56
N CYS A 129 0.72 7.83 -11.44
CA CYS A 129 0.43 6.42 -11.19
C CYS A 129 -0.86 5.98 -11.87
N GLU A 130 -1.09 4.67 -11.98
CA GLU A 130 -2.42 4.11 -12.22
C GLU A 130 -3.19 4.09 -10.89
N ILE A 131 -4.51 4.30 -10.92
CA ILE A 131 -5.38 4.16 -9.75
C ILE A 131 -6.37 3.03 -10.02
N ALA A 132 -6.34 2.01 -9.17
CA ALA A 132 -7.26 0.89 -9.19
C ALA A 132 -8.16 0.95 -7.95
N GLN A 133 -9.48 1.02 -8.17
CA GLN A 133 -10.48 1.07 -7.11
C GLN A 133 -11.15 -0.29 -6.92
N LEU A 134 -11.00 -0.86 -5.73
CA LEU A 134 -11.67 -2.11 -5.34
C LEU A 134 -13.14 -1.84 -4.99
N LYS A 135 -14.01 -2.71 -5.48
CA LYS A 135 -15.45 -2.75 -5.18
C LYS A 135 -15.73 -3.65 -3.99
N SER A 136 -16.99 -3.64 -3.55
CA SER A 136 -17.42 -4.43 -2.39
C SER A 136 -17.09 -5.92 -2.60
N GLY A 137 -16.51 -6.54 -1.57
CA GLY A 137 -16.07 -7.94 -1.61
C GLY A 137 -14.76 -8.19 -2.35
N GLU A 138 -14.19 -7.20 -3.05
CA GLU A 138 -12.92 -7.35 -3.77
C GLU A 138 -11.72 -7.16 -2.85
N TYR A 139 -10.65 -7.88 -3.18
CA TYR A 139 -9.32 -7.79 -2.61
C TYR A 139 -8.30 -7.54 -3.71
N LEU A 140 -7.07 -7.24 -3.30
CA LEU A 140 -5.94 -7.06 -4.20
C LEU A 140 -5.75 -8.25 -5.18
N SER A 141 -6.05 -9.47 -4.75
CA SER A 141 -6.00 -10.65 -5.61
C SER A 141 -6.92 -10.52 -6.82
N ASN A 142 -8.14 -10.00 -6.65
CA ASN A 142 -9.09 -9.80 -7.75
C ASN A 142 -8.54 -8.83 -8.80
N TYR A 143 -7.89 -7.74 -8.36
CA TYR A 143 -7.21 -6.82 -9.28
C TYR A 143 -6.05 -7.52 -10.00
N LEU A 144 -5.19 -8.23 -9.28
CA LEU A 144 -4.00 -8.86 -9.88
C LEU A 144 -4.34 -9.99 -10.86
N GLU A 145 -5.44 -10.71 -10.65
CA GLU A 145 -5.95 -11.74 -11.57
C GLU A 145 -6.56 -11.16 -12.86
N SER A 146 -6.92 -9.87 -12.85
CA SER A 146 -7.48 -9.17 -14.02
C SER A 146 -6.43 -8.58 -14.97
N LEU A 147 -5.15 -8.62 -14.58
CA LEU A 147 -4.00 -8.09 -15.34
C LEU A 147 -3.40 -9.14 -16.28
#